data_AF-A0A930QN85-F1
#
_entry.id   AF-A0A930QN85-F1
#
_cell.length_a   1.000
_cell.length_b   1.000
_cell.length_c   1.000
_cell.angle_alpha   90.00
_cell.angle_beta   90.00
_cell.angle_gamma   90.00
#
_symmetry.space_group_name_H-M   'P 1'
#
loop_
_entity.id
_entity.type
_entity.pdbx_description
1 polymer ?
#
loop_
_entity_poly.entity_id
_entity_poly.type
_entity_poly.pdbx_seq_one_letter_code
_entity_poly.pdbx_strand_id
1 'polypeptide(L)'
;KKDGAEKNYYLYNVCDHEKCYAEVGSQAVAYTTGVPAMIGAMMVMTGKWRKPGVFNVEEFDPAPFMDALNRWGLPWQESHDPVLVD
;
A
#
# COMPACT_ATOMS: atom_id res chain seq x y z
N LYS A 1 4.77 20.31 -7.61
CA LYS A 1 3.78 21.41 -7.73
C LYS A 1 2.52 20.86 -8.37
N LYS A 2 1.34 21.19 -7.86
CA LYS A 2 0.03 20.88 -8.47
C LYS A 2 -0.70 22.20 -8.64
N ASP A 3 -1.26 22.47 -9.81
CA ASP A 3 -1.93 23.74 -10.13
C ASP A 3 -1.05 24.98 -9.89
N GLY A 4 0.26 24.86 -10.16
CA GLY A 4 1.24 25.95 -9.98
C GLY A 4 1.80 26.13 -8.56
N ALA A 5 1.20 25.51 -7.55
CA ALA A 5 1.63 25.61 -6.15
C ALA A 5 2.46 24.41 -5.69
N GLU A 6 3.44 24.62 -4.81
CA GLU A 6 4.12 23.51 -4.12
C GLU A 6 3.13 22.78 -3.22
N LYS A 7 3.30 21.47 -3.13
CA LYS A 7 2.46 20.61 -2.30
C LYS A 7 3.36 19.59 -1.62
N ASN A 8 3.24 19.54 -0.31
CA ASN A 8 3.77 18.46 0.51
C ASN A 8 2.66 17.44 0.68
N TYR A 9 3.02 16.16 0.68
CA TYR A 9 2.05 15.08 0.78
C TYR A 9 2.70 13.88 1.46
N TYR A 10 2.00 13.31 2.43
CA TYR A 10 2.45 12.13 3.15
C TYR A 10 1.36 11.05 3.11
N LEU A 11 1.74 9.87 2.64
CA LEU A 11 0.90 8.68 2.59
C LEU A 11 1.52 7.61 3.47
N TYR A 12 0.74 7.06 4.40
CA TYR A 12 1.24 6.08 5.36
C TYR A 12 0.16 5.08 5.76
N ASN A 13 0.59 3.95 6.32
CA ASN A 13 -0.26 2.99 7.02
C ASN A 13 0.23 2.86 8.46
N VAL A 14 -0.70 2.69 9.40
CA VAL A 14 -0.40 2.34 10.79
C VAL A 14 -0.94 0.94 11.05
N CYS A 15 -0.08 0.08 11.57
CA CYS A 15 -0.38 -1.32 11.80
C CYS A 15 -0.08 -1.70 13.25
N ASP A 16 -1.02 -2.39 13.90
CA ASP A 16 -0.94 -2.74 15.32
C ASP A 16 -0.57 -4.21 15.49
N HIS A 17 0.45 -4.49 16.32
CA HIS A 17 0.98 -5.83 16.52
C HIS A 17 -0.05 -6.80 17.12
N GLU A 18 -0.83 -6.36 18.10
CA GLU A 18 -1.79 -7.23 18.80
C GLU A 18 -2.95 -7.60 17.88
N LYS A 19 -3.42 -6.65 17.06
CA LYS A 19 -4.45 -6.91 16.04
C LYS A 19 -3.97 -7.90 14.98
N CYS A 20 -2.75 -7.75 14.47
CA CYS A 20 -2.18 -8.71 13.51
C CYS A 20 -2.07 -10.12 14.10
N TYR A 21 -1.65 -10.20 15.36
CA TYR A 21 -1.51 -11.48 16.05
C TYR A 21 -2.87 -12.13 16.30
N ALA A 22 -3.88 -11.34 16.68
CA ALA A 22 -5.24 -11.83 16.88
C ALA A 22 -5.88 -12.33 15.56
N GLU A 23 -5.59 -11.70 14.42
CA GLU A 23 -6.16 -12.09 13.13
C GLU A 23 -5.48 -13.33 12.52
N VAL A 24 -4.14 -13.33 12.45
CA VAL A 24 -3.38 -14.32 11.68
C VAL A 24 -2.19 -14.91 12.45
N GLY A 25 -2.02 -14.59 13.74
CA GLY A 25 -0.97 -15.19 14.58
C GLY A 25 0.45 -14.69 14.29
N SER A 26 0.61 -13.51 13.69
CA SER A 26 1.94 -12.95 13.36
C SER A 26 2.10 -11.49 13.81
N GLN A 27 3.35 -11.04 13.90
CA GLN A 27 3.68 -9.65 14.20
C GLN A 27 3.44 -8.72 13.00
N ALA A 28 3.20 -7.43 13.27
CA ALA A 28 2.91 -6.41 12.25
C ALA A 28 3.95 -6.35 11.12
N VAL A 29 5.25 -6.57 11.40
CA VAL A 29 6.31 -6.59 10.37
C VAL A 29 6.06 -7.66 9.29
N ALA A 30 5.66 -8.86 9.71
CA ALA A 30 5.35 -9.95 8.79
C ALA A 30 4.03 -9.66 8.07
N TYR A 31 3.04 -9.15 8.80
CA TYR A 31 1.72 -8.80 8.26
C TYR A 31 1.82 -7.72 7.16
N THR A 32 2.54 -6.62 7.41
CA THR A 32 2.72 -5.51 6.46
C THR A 32 3.50 -5.91 5.22
N THR A 33 4.21 -7.04 5.25
CA THR A 33 4.90 -7.59 4.07
C THR A 33 4.06 -8.65 3.36
N GLY A 34 3.38 -9.51 4.12
CA GLY A 34 2.58 -10.61 3.61
C GLY A 34 1.32 -10.15 2.88
N VAL A 35 0.63 -9.12 3.39
CA VAL A 35 -0.57 -8.59 2.73
C VAL A 35 -0.25 -8.00 1.35
N PRO A 36 0.76 -7.11 1.17
CA PRO A 36 1.18 -6.64 -0.15
C PRO A 36 1.62 -7.75 -1.10
N ALA A 37 2.32 -8.78 -0.58
CA ALA A 37 2.73 -9.93 -1.40
C ALA A 37 1.51 -10.68 -1.96
N MET A 38 0.51 -10.94 -1.13
CA MET A 38 -0.75 -11.57 -1.55
C MET A 38 -1.50 -10.70 -2.56
N ILE A 39 -1.62 -9.39 -2.32
CA ILE A 39 -2.30 -8.47 -3.24
C ILE A 39 -1.57 -8.42 -4.59
N GLY A 40 -0.23 -8.32 -4.60
CA GLY A 40 0.55 -8.33 -5.84
C GLY A 40 0.31 -9.61 -6.66
N ALA A 41 0.31 -10.76 -6.00
CA ALA A 41 -0.06 -12.03 -6.64
C ALA A 41 -1.50 -12.01 -7.17
N MET A 42 -2.45 -11.48 -6.40
CA MET A 42 -3.85 -11.31 -6.83
C MET A 42 -3.96 -10.41 -8.07
N MET A 43 -3.19 -9.32 -8.16
CA MET A 43 -3.21 -8.42 -9.32
C MET A 43 -2.72 -9.11 -10.60
N VAL A 44 -1.68 -9.93 -10.49
CA VAL A 44 -1.17 -10.74 -11.61
C VAL A 44 -2.20 -11.80 -12.03
N MET A 45 -2.73 -12.56 -11.06
CA MET A 45 -3.67 -13.66 -11.32
C MET A 45 -5.01 -13.17 -11.88
N THR A 46 -5.49 -12.00 -11.47
CA THR A 46 -6.71 -11.38 -12.01
C THR A 46 -6.49 -10.61 -13.31
N GLY A 47 -5.25 -10.56 -13.81
CA GLY A 47 -4.91 -9.91 -15.07
C GLY A 47 -4.70 -8.40 -14.99
N LYS A 48 -4.95 -7.76 -13.83
CA LYS A 48 -4.80 -6.31 -13.65
C LYS A 48 -3.36 -5.84 -13.83
N TRP A 49 -2.39 -6.67 -13.44
CA TRP A 49 -0.96 -6.42 -13.63
C TRP A 49 -0.34 -7.42 -14.63
N ARG A 50 -1.06 -7.78 -15.70
CA ARG A 50 -0.55 -8.73 -16.70
C ARG A 50 0.04 -7.99 -17.91
N LYS A 51 1.37 -7.92 -17.96
CA LYS A 51 2.16 -7.33 -19.06
C LYS A 51 3.42 -8.18 -19.28
N PRO A 52 3.88 -8.38 -20.54
CA PRO A 52 5.12 -9.10 -20.79
C PRO A 52 6.35 -8.25 -20.42
N GLY A 53 7.27 -8.80 -19.65
CA GLY A 53 8.49 -8.11 -19.19
C GLY A 53 8.72 -8.29 -17.69
N VAL A 54 9.69 -7.55 -17.16
CA VAL A 54 9.97 -7.43 -15.73
C VAL A 54 9.58 -6.02 -15.32
N PHE A 55 8.83 -5.88 -14.24
CA PHE A 55 8.25 -4.62 -13.81
C PHE A 55 8.37 -4.44 -12.30
N ASN A 56 8.61 -3.21 -11.88
CA ASN A 56 8.40 -2.79 -10.51
C ASN A 56 6.93 -2.37 -10.30
N VAL A 57 6.54 -2.22 -9.03
CA VAL A 57 5.14 -1.94 -8.65
C VAL A 57 4.67 -0.57 -9.16
N GLU A 58 5.54 0.43 -9.15
CA GLU A 58 5.28 1.80 -9.60
C GLU A 58 5.00 1.94 -11.10
N GLU A 59 5.25 0.88 -11.89
CA GLU A 59 4.98 0.86 -13.33
C GLU A 59 3.53 0.47 -13.68
N PHE A 60 2.74 0.06 -12.68
CA PHE A 60 1.34 -0.31 -12.85
C PHE A 60 0.39 0.77 -12.35
N ASP A 61 -0.88 0.69 -12.76
CA ASP A 61 -1.95 1.48 -12.15
C ASP A 61 -2.05 1.14 -10.65
N PRO A 62 -1.83 2.13 -9.75
CA PRO A 62 -1.86 1.90 -8.31
C PRO A 62 -3.28 1.75 -7.76
N ALA A 63 -4.31 2.28 -8.43
CA ALA A 63 -5.68 2.33 -7.91
C ALA A 63 -6.22 0.98 -7.40
N PRO A 64 -6.18 -0.12 -8.17
CA PRO A 64 -6.68 -1.40 -7.69
C PRO A 64 -5.87 -1.99 -6.52
N PHE A 65 -4.58 -1.66 -6.43
CA PHE A 65 -3.73 -2.09 -5.32
C PHE A 65 -4.04 -1.32 -4.04
N MET A 66 -4.19 0.00 -4.15
CA MET A 66 -4.55 0.88 -3.03
C MET A 66 -5.93 0.56 -2.47
N ASP A 67 -6.90 0.22 -3.31
CA ASP A 67 -8.21 -0.27 -2.88
C ASP A 67 -8.11 -1.61 -2.14
N ALA A 68 -7.26 -2.51 -2.64
CA ALA A 68 -7.04 -3.81 -2.02
C ALA A 68 -6.34 -3.69 -0.65
N LEU A 69 -5.40 -2.76 -0.48
CA LEU A 69 -4.76 -2.50 0.83
C LEU A 69 -5.80 -2.14 1.89
N ASN A 70 -6.73 -1.22 1.56
CA ASN A 70 -7.84 -0.85 2.45
C ASN A 70 -8.73 -2.03 2.81
N ARG A 71 -8.99 -2.92 1.85
CA ARG A 71 -9.86 -4.10 2.03
C ARG A 71 -9.20 -5.21 2.85
N TRP A 72 -7.90 -5.42 2.69
CA TRP A 72 -7.18 -6.59 3.22
C TRP A 72 -6.31 -6.28 4.44
N GLY A 73 -6.69 -5.25 5.21
CA GLY A 73 -6.14 -5.02 6.56
C GLY A 73 -5.02 -3.99 6.67
N LEU A 74 -4.65 -3.32 5.58
CA LEU A 74 -3.66 -2.24 5.58
C LEU A 74 -4.26 -0.91 5.09
N PRO A 75 -5.24 -0.34 5.82
CA PRO A 75 -5.81 0.94 5.44
C PRO A 75 -4.75 2.04 5.48
N TRP A 76 -4.66 2.83 4.41
CA TRP A 76 -3.72 3.94 4.30
C TRP A 76 -4.41 5.28 4.60
N GLN A 77 -3.59 6.28 4.94
CA GLN A 77 -4.01 7.62 5.31
C GLN A 77 -3.16 8.64 4.56
N GLU A 78 -3.77 9.78 4.26
CA GLU A 78 -3.13 10.90 3.56
C GLU A 78 -3.06 12.12 4.46
N SER A 79 -1.94 12.83 4.41
CA SER A 79 -1.81 14.19 4.91
C SER A 79 -1.38 15.11 3.77
N HIS A 80 -2.15 16.17 3.53
CA HIS A 80 -1.86 17.21 2.52
C HIS A 80 -1.12 18.43 3.11
N ASP A 81 -0.83 18.39 4.40
CA ASP A 81 -0.01 19.37 5.12
C ASP A 81 0.84 18.66 6.19
N PRO A 82 1.76 17.76 5.77
CA PRO A 82 2.57 17.00 6.71
C PRO A 82 3.68 17.86 7.33
N VAL A 83 4.01 17.54 8.58
CA VAL A 83 5.25 18.03 9.20
C VAL A 83 6.44 17.44 8.44
N LEU A 84 7.33 18.29 7.98
CA LEU A 84 8.53 17.88 7.26
C LEU A 84 9.61 17.38 8.22
N VAL A 85 10.43 16.46 7.74
CA VAL A 85 11.63 16.02 8.42
C VAL A 85 12.77 16.95 8.00
N ASP A 86 13.11 17.91 8.86
CA ASP A 86 14.24 18.82 8.66
C ASP A 86 15.58 18.16 9.06
#